data_AF-A0A7S2NNI1-F1
#
_entry.id   AF-A0A7S2NNI1-F1
#
_cell.length_a   1.000
_cell.length_b   1.000
_cell.length_c   1.000
_cell.angle_alpha   90.00
_cell.angle_beta   90.00
_cell.angle_gamma   90.00
#
_symmetry.space_group_name_H-M   'P 1'
#
loop_
_entity.id
_entity.type
_entity.pdbx_description
1 polymer ?
#
loop_
_entity_poly.entity_id
_entity_poly.type
_entity_poly.pdbx_seq_one_letter_code
_entity_poly.pdbx_strand_id
1 'polypeptide(L)'
;MVGIYQSNICLAIVGASVLNYLDHDLGSGWRWSLGVQVILGLATAGGLLFVGDTPRFLESVGRSEHALKVLATLRGGDMGSAARELALVRAELEEERRVGSATWSEVLLNPYFRNVVLLGCLFQFFQIITGINAIVSFGGTLFEALGIHGLTSALLPSVAFVIGNSIGSFVLVDRVGRRSLLIFGMLGMAVSMLLGGSVVLATRELDASGTERLPAAAGIVVIAMIFVYMFSFGVSWGFGAWLYISEIMPLRVRGKAVGLCTGVNWGPANVISDFVAPALIAGPAGPGGMLLFFGALSALVVPFTVLCTPETKGKTLEEITPMFRFASCHDFVRFVRGNLRAGEGMGAAAGNAAGVTIGKSDSGKPEVGAAEVPPVC
;
A
#
# COMPACT_ATOMS: atom_id res chain seq x y z
N MET A 1 -8.34 8.24 -6.57
CA MET A 1 -8.27 7.16 -7.57
C MET A 1 -7.55 5.92 -7.06
N VAL A 2 -6.32 6.03 -6.52
CA VAL A 2 -5.55 4.87 -6.00
C VAL A 2 -6.33 4.05 -4.97
N GLY A 3 -7.02 4.69 -4.01
CA GLY A 3 -7.85 3.99 -3.02
C GLY A 3 -9.04 3.21 -3.62
N ILE A 4 -9.68 3.74 -4.67
CA ILE A 4 -10.77 3.06 -5.39
C ILE A 4 -10.23 1.86 -6.16
N TYR A 5 -9.11 2.04 -6.86
CA TYR A 5 -8.43 0.96 -7.57
C TYR A 5 -8.05 -0.18 -6.62
N GLN A 6 -7.43 0.13 -5.48
CA GLN A 6 -7.08 -0.87 -4.47
C GLN A 6 -8.32 -1.54 -3.86
N SER A 7 -9.40 -0.77 -3.64
CA SER A 7 -10.67 -1.32 -3.14
C SER A 7 -11.28 -2.34 -4.10
N ASN A 8 -11.21 -2.09 -5.42
CA ASN A 8 -11.66 -3.05 -6.42
C ASN A 8 -10.84 -4.35 -6.39
N ILE A 9 -9.53 -4.26 -6.19
CA ILE A 9 -8.67 -5.45 -6.01
C ILE A 9 -9.12 -6.22 -4.77
N CYS A 10 -9.30 -5.56 -3.62
CA CYS A 10 -9.72 -6.23 -2.40
C CYS A 10 -11.10 -6.91 -2.54
N LEU A 11 -12.05 -6.26 -3.23
CA LEU A 11 -13.36 -6.86 -3.54
C LEU A 11 -13.25 -8.08 -4.46
N ALA A 12 -12.37 -8.03 -5.47
CA ALA A 12 -12.10 -9.18 -6.33
C ALA A 12 -11.51 -10.36 -5.55
N ILE A 13 -10.63 -10.11 -4.57
CA ILE A 13 -10.07 -11.16 -3.69
C ILE A 13 -11.17 -11.82 -2.87
N VAL A 14 -12.10 -11.04 -2.29
CA VAL A 14 -13.27 -11.61 -1.58
C VAL A 14 -14.15 -12.43 -2.54
N GLY A 15 -14.44 -11.91 -3.73
CA GLY A 15 -15.21 -12.62 -4.75
C GLY A 15 -14.57 -13.96 -5.12
N ALA A 16 -13.26 -13.98 -5.34
CA ALA A 16 -12.50 -15.20 -5.61
C ALA A 16 -12.53 -16.17 -4.42
N SER A 17 -12.44 -15.67 -3.19
CA SER A 17 -12.52 -16.49 -1.97
C SER A 17 -13.90 -17.15 -1.81
N VAL A 18 -14.98 -16.42 -2.14
CA VAL A 18 -16.35 -16.97 -2.14
C VAL A 18 -16.50 -18.03 -3.23
N LEU A 19 -16.01 -17.78 -4.45
CA LEU A 19 -16.08 -18.76 -5.54
C LEU A 19 -15.34 -20.04 -5.18
N ASN A 20 -14.10 -19.94 -4.69
CA ASN A 20 -13.30 -21.07 -4.23
C ASN A 20 -14.00 -21.88 -3.13
N TYR A 21 -14.75 -21.22 -2.23
CA TYR A 21 -15.52 -21.91 -1.20
C TYR A 21 -16.71 -22.66 -1.79
N LEU A 22 -17.41 -22.06 -2.75
CA LEU A 22 -18.61 -22.64 -3.38
C LEU A 22 -18.27 -23.83 -4.30
N ASP A 23 -17.09 -23.84 -4.90
CA ASP A 23 -16.67 -24.85 -5.87
C ASP A 23 -15.67 -25.88 -5.30
N HIS A 24 -15.30 -25.76 -4.02
CA HIS A 24 -14.32 -26.62 -3.33
C HIS A 24 -14.58 -28.13 -3.50
N ASP A 25 -15.84 -28.54 -3.36
CA ASP A 25 -16.22 -29.97 -3.41
C ASP A 25 -16.49 -30.47 -4.84
N LEU A 26 -16.43 -29.58 -5.84
CA LEU A 26 -16.62 -29.93 -7.23
C LEU A 26 -15.28 -30.37 -7.82
N GLY A 27 -15.20 -31.62 -8.32
CA GLY A 27 -13.99 -32.09 -9.03
C GLY A 27 -13.61 -31.27 -10.27
N SER A 28 -14.52 -30.41 -10.76
CA SER A 28 -14.31 -29.44 -11.84
C SER A 28 -14.33 -27.97 -11.38
N GLY A 29 -14.34 -27.70 -10.07
CA GLY A 29 -14.47 -26.35 -9.50
C GLY A 29 -13.45 -25.35 -10.05
N TRP A 30 -12.18 -25.76 -10.15
CA TRP A 30 -11.11 -24.93 -10.74
C TRP A 30 -11.45 -24.36 -12.13
N ARG A 31 -12.25 -25.08 -12.95
CA ARG A 31 -12.70 -24.58 -14.26
C ARG A 31 -13.70 -23.44 -14.15
N TRP A 32 -14.59 -23.49 -13.15
CA TRP A 32 -15.54 -22.42 -12.87
C TRP A 32 -14.81 -21.18 -12.35
N SER A 33 -13.89 -21.37 -11.39
CA SER A 33 -13.05 -20.28 -10.86
C SER A 33 -12.24 -19.57 -11.96
N LEU A 34 -11.69 -20.29 -12.94
CA LEU A 34 -11.04 -19.68 -14.11
C LEU A 34 -12.05 -19.08 -15.10
N GLY A 35 -13.18 -19.77 -15.34
CA GLY A 35 -14.20 -19.33 -16.28
C GLY A 35 -14.83 -17.99 -15.91
N VAL A 36 -15.11 -17.77 -14.62
CA VAL A 36 -15.64 -16.49 -14.13
C VAL A 36 -14.65 -15.35 -14.38
N GLN A 37 -13.34 -15.58 -14.20
CA GLN A 37 -12.31 -14.58 -14.48
C GLN A 37 -12.29 -14.19 -15.96
N VAL A 38 -12.41 -15.17 -16.87
CA VAL A 38 -12.51 -14.91 -18.31
C VAL A 38 -13.76 -14.09 -18.63
N ILE A 39 -14.91 -14.41 -18.04
CA ILE A 39 -16.16 -13.66 -18.23
C ILE A 39 -15.98 -12.21 -17.78
N LEU A 40 -15.41 -11.97 -16.60
CA LEU A 40 -15.16 -10.60 -16.09
C LEU A 40 -14.16 -9.84 -16.98
N GLY A 41 -13.13 -10.52 -17.49
CA GLY A 41 -12.18 -9.95 -18.43
C GLY A 41 -12.83 -9.54 -19.75
N LEU A 42 -13.66 -10.41 -20.32
CA LEU A 42 -14.42 -10.11 -21.54
C LEU A 42 -15.45 -9.01 -21.32
N ALA A 43 -16.13 -8.99 -20.18
CA ALA A 43 -17.07 -7.92 -19.82
C ALA A 43 -16.34 -6.57 -19.70
N THR A 44 -15.14 -6.55 -19.11
CA THR A 44 -14.30 -5.35 -19.03
C THR A 44 -13.84 -4.89 -20.42
N ALA A 45 -13.39 -5.81 -21.26
CA ALA A 45 -13.00 -5.54 -22.65
C ALA A 45 -14.17 -5.00 -23.48
N GLY A 46 -15.36 -5.57 -23.33
CA GLY A 46 -16.58 -5.07 -23.95
C GLY A 46 -16.98 -3.69 -23.42
N GLY A 47 -16.88 -3.48 -22.10
CA GLY A 47 -17.16 -2.19 -21.46
C GLY A 47 -16.28 -1.05 -21.98
N LEU A 48 -14.99 -1.33 -22.24
CA LEU A 48 -14.04 -0.38 -22.81
C LEU A 48 -14.49 0.16 -24.19
N LEU A 49 -15.28 -0.58 -24.96
CA LEU A 49 -15.82 -0.12 -26.24
C LEU A 49 -16.86 1.02 -26.08
N PHE A 50 -17.44 1.16 -24.89
CA PHE A 50 -18.45 2.17 -24.57
C PHE A 50 -17.88 3.35 -23.77
N VAL A 51 -16.67 3.22 -23.23
CA VAL A 51 -16.01 4.29 -22.47
C VAL A 51 -15.35 5.24 -23.45
N GLY A 52 -15.80 6.49 -23.44
CA GLY A 52 -15.19 7.56 -24.23
C GLY A 52 -13.78 7.94 -23.76
N ASP A 53 -13.05 8.63 -24.62
CA ASP A 53 -11.72 9.15 -24.31
C ASP A 53 -11.70 10.07 -23.08
N THR A 54 -10.63 10.00 -22.28
CA THR A 54 -10.48 10.88 -21.11
C THR A 54 -10.27 12.34 -21.54
N PRO A 55 -10.80 13.33 -20.78
CA PRO A 55 -10.57 14.74 -21.07
C PRO A 55 -9.09 15.11 -21.17
N ARG A 56 -8.24 14.49 -20.33
CA ARG A 56 -6.79 14.66 -20.35
C ARG A 56 -6.16 14.17 -21.65
N PHE A 57 -6.59 13.01 -22.16
CA PHE A 57 -6.13 12.52 -23.46
C PHE A 57 -6.60 13.42 -24.61
N LEU A 58 -7.87 13.83 -24.61
CA LEU A 58 -8.40 14.73 -25.64
C LEU A 58 -7.64 16.06 -25.69
N GLU A 59 -7.32 16.63 -24.53
CA GLU A 59 -6.51 17.85 -24.45
C GLU A 59 -5.07 17.61 -24.93
N SER A 60 -4.47 16.46 -24.60
CA SER A 60 -3.09 16.15 -25.01
C SER A 60 -2.92 16.02 -26.52
N VAL A 61 -3.97 15.61 -27.24
CA VAL A 61 -4.02 15.55 -28.72
C VAL A 61 -4.61 16.81 -29.37
N GLY A 62 -4.85 17.87 -28.59
CA GLY A 62 -5.31 19.17 -29.09
C GLY A 62 -6.81 19.28 -29.37
N ARG A 63 -7.64 18.32 -28.90
CA ARG A 63 -9.10 18.32 -29.06
C ARG A 63 -9.82 18.98 -27.87
N SER A 64 -9.47 20.23 -27.57
CA SER A 64 -9.95 20.95 -26.37
C SER A 64 -11.46 21.11 -26.28
N GLU A 65 -12.14 21.36 -27.40
CA GLU A 65 -13.60 21.47 -27.38
C GLU A 65 -14.29 20.16 -26.98
N HIS A 66 -13.75 19.02 -27.43
CA HIS A 66 -14.24 17.71 -27.03
C HIS A 66 -13.93 17.43 -25.56
N ALA A 67 -12.72 17.77 -25.10
CA ALA A 67 -12.34 17.65 -23.70
C ALA A 67 -13.30 18.44 -22.78
N LEU A 68 -13.65 19.68 -23.16
CA LEU A 68 -14.59 20.51 -22.44
C LEU A 68 -16.00 19.90 -22.39
N LYS A 69 -16.51 19.39 -23.52
CA LYS A 69 -17.82 18.74 -23.59
C LYS A 69 -17.88 17.50 -22.69
N VAL A 70 -16.83 16.66 -22.72
CA VAL A 70 -16.76 15.47 -21.85
C VAL A 70 -16.72 15.87 -20.37
N LEU A 71 -15.89 16.86 -20.00
CA LEU A 71 -15.84 17.39 -18.64
C LEU A 71 -17.18 17.98 -18.17
N ALA A 72 -17.86 18.73 -19.04
CA ALA A 72 -19.18 19.28 -18.74
C ALA A 72 -20.19 18.17 -18.46
N THR A 73 -20.23 17.12 -19.29
CA THR A 73 -21.07 15.94 -19.04
C THR A 73 -20.76 15.28 -17.69
N LEU A 74 -19.47 15.12 -17.35
CA LEU A 74 -19.02 14.54 -16.07
C LEU A 74 -19.32 15.41 -14.84
N ARG A 75 -19.59 16.71 -15.04
CA ARG A 75 -19.96 17.67 -13.99
C ARG A 75 -21.46 17.99 -14.00
N GLY A 76 -22.28 17.18 -14.67
CA GLY A 76 -23.73 17.36 -14.71
C GLY A 76 -24.19 18.57 -15.56
N GLY A 77 -23.38 19.00 -16.52
CA GLY A 77 -23.67 20.11 -17.43
C GLY A 77 -23.08 21.46 -17.02
N ASP A 78 -22.36 21.55 -15.89
CA ASP A 78 -21.70 22.80 -15.48
C ASP A 78 -20.47 23.12 -16.33
N MET A 79 -20.67 23.97 -17.33
CA MET A 79 -19.61 24.48 -18.21
C MET A 79 -18.55 25.30 -17.46
N GLY A 80 -18.93 25.99 -16.37
CA GLY A 80 -18.01 26.81 -15.59
C GLY A 80 -17.01 25.96 -14.80
N SER A 81 -17.50 24.91 -14.12
CA SER A 81 -16.62 23.95 -13.46
C SER A 81 -15.76 23.17 -14.45
N ALA A 82 -16.34 22.75 -15.58
CA ALA A 82 -15.62 22.05 -16.62
C ALA A 82 -14.47 22.88 -17.21
N ALA A 83 -14.69 24.18 -17.46
CA ALA A 83 -13.66 25.07 -17.97
C ALA A 83 -12.50 25.29 -16.97
N ARG A 84 -12.81 25.43 -15.68
CA ARG A 84 -11.79 25.55 -14.63
C ARG A 84 -10.93 24.29 -14.55
N GLU A 85 -11.56 23.12 -14.57
CA GLU A 85 -10.85 21.85 -14.52
C GLU A 85 -10.03 21.59 -15.78
N LEU A 86 -10.55 21.94 -16.96
CA LEU A 86 -9.81 21.85 -18.22
C LEU A 86 -8.57 22.77 -18.21
N ALA A 87 -8.67 23.97 -17.62
CA ALA A 87 -7.53 24.86 -17.47
C ALA A 87 -6.44 24.26 -16.57
N LEU A 88 -6.81 23.56 -15.49
CA LEU A 88 -5.86 22.82 -14.65
C LEU A 88 -5.19 21.68 -15.43
N VAL A 89 -5.97 20.89 -16.16
CA VAL A 89 -5.45 19.81 -17.01
C VAL A 89 -4.48 20.34 -18.07
N ARG A 90 -4.80 21.48 -18.70
CA ARG A 90 -3.93 22.12 -19.67
C ARG A 90 -2.60 22.56 -19.03
N ALA A 91 -2.66 23.22 -17.88
CA ALA A 91 -1.47 23.65 -17.15
C ALA A 91 -0.57 22.46 -16.77
N GLU A 92 -1.15 21.34 -16.30
CA GLU A 92 -0.40 20.12 -16.01
C GLU A 92 0.27 19.53 -17.26
N LEU A 93 -0.44 19.49 -18.40
CA LEU A 93 0.11 18.96 -19.66
C LEU A 93 1.20 19.86 -20.23
N GLU A 94 1.08 21.18 -20.11
CA GLU A 94 2.12 22.13 -20.48
C GLU A 94 3.37 21.95 -19.63
N GLU A 95 3.20 21.73 -18.33
CA GLU A 95 4.31 21.42 -17.43
C GLU A 95 4.97 20.08 -17.77
N GLU A 96 4.20 19.04 -18.05
CA GLU A 96 4.73 17.74 -18.49
C GLU A 96 5.51 17.86 -19.81
N ARG A 97 5.02 18.66 -20.76
CA ARG A 97 5.73 18.94 -22.02
C ARG A 97 7.01 19.75 -21.79
N ARG A 98 6.98 20.73 -20.89
CA ARG A 98 8.14 21.56 -20.51
C ARG A 98 9.22 20.72 -19.84
N VAL A 99 8.82 19.87 -18.89
CA VAL A 99 9.70 18.97 -18.14
C VAL A 99 10.22 17.85 -19.02
N GLY A 100 9.42 17.38 -19.99
CA GLY A 100 9.76 16.29 -20.91
C GLY A 100 9.89 14.93 -20.22
N SER A 101 10.17 13.89 -21.02
CA SER A 101 10.41 12.53 -20.51
C SER A 101 11.90 12.23 -20.43
N ALA A 102 12.37 11.71 -19.29
CA ALA A 102 13.76 11.27 -19.14
C ALA A 102 14.10 10.06 -20.01
N THR A 103 15.35 9.94 -20.44
CA THR A 103 15.89 8.71 -21.04
C THR A 103 16.13 7.64 -19.97
N TRP A 104 16.29 6.36 -20.36
CA TRP A 104 16.61 5.31 -19.38
C TRP A 104 17.99 5.52 -18.74
N SER A 105 18.95 6.06 -19.48
CA SER A 105 20.26 6.44 -18.95
C SER A 105 20.12 7.52 -17.87
N GLU A 106 19.26 8.51 -18.07
CA GLU A 106 19.01 9.54 -17.08
C GLU A 106 18.37 8.99 -15.80
N VAL A 107 17.40 8.07 -15.92
CA VAL A 107 16.77 7.42 -14.75
C VAL A 107 17.79 6.62 -13.92
N LEU A 108 18.71 5.91 -14.58
CA LEU A 108 19.61 4.97 -13.91
C LEU A 108 20.96 5.57 -13.51
N LEU A 109 21.45 6.57 -14.24
CA LEU A 109 22.79 7.15 -14.02
C LEU A 109 22.75 8.46 -13.25
N ASN A 110 21.67 9.24 -13.34
CA ASN A 110 21.56 10.46 -12.54
C ASN A 110 21.40 10.08 -11.06
N PRO A 111 22.35 10.47 -10.17
CA PRO A 111 22.32 10.05 -8.77
C PRO A 111 21.03 10.43 -8.05
N TYR A 112 20.45 11.59 -8.39
CA TYR A 112 19.19 12.03 -7.81
C TYR A 112 18.05 11.07 -8.19
N PHE A 113 17.78 10.91 -9.49
CA PHE A 113 16.68 10.06 -9.94
C PHE A 113 16.87 8.61 -9.52
N ARG A 114 18.08 8.08 -9.68
CA ARG A 114 18.42 6.72 -9.28
C ARG A 114 18.09 6.46 -7.82
N ASN A 115 18.47 7.36 -6.92
CA ASN A 115 18.27 7.15 -5.48
C ASN A 115 16.79 7.16 -5.08
N VAL A 116 15.97 8.04 -5.68
CA VAL A 116 14.51 8.05 -5.44
C VAL A 116 13.84 6.82 -6.04
N VAL A 117 14.25 6.40 -7.24
CA VAL A 117 13.78 5.16 -7.88
C VAL A 117 14.11 3.95 -7.03
N LEU A 118 15.35 3.85 -6.54
CA LEU A 118 15.76 2.75 -5.65
C LEU A 118 14.95 2.72 -4.36
N LEU A 119 14.65 3.89 -3.77
CA LEU A 119 13.78 3.97 -2.60
C LEU A 119 12.37 3.46 -2.90
N GLY A 120 11.79 3.85 -4.04
CA GLY A 120 10.49 3.33 -4.49
C GLY A 120 10.49 1.82 -4.76
N CYS A 121 11.56 1.31 -5.37
CA CYS A 121 11.74 -0.12 -5.59
C CYS A 121 11.85 -0.88 -4.26
N LEU A 122 12.57 -0.37 -3.27
CA LEU A 122 12.64 -0.96 -1.93
C LEU A 122 11.27 -0.96 -1.24
N PHE A 123 10.52 0.13 -1.37
CA PHE A 123 9.14 0.20 -0.87
C PHE A 123 8.26 -0.91 -1.42
N GLN A 124 8.29 -1.10 -2.74
CA GLN A 124 7.52 -2.13 -3.42
C GLN A 124 8.03 -3.54 -3.11
N PHE A 125 9.35 -3.72 -2.98
CA PHE A 125 9.94 -4.98 -2.55
C PHE A 125 9.48 -5.36 -1.14
N PHE A 126 9.54 -4.41 -0.20
CA PHE A 126 9.13 -4.64 1.18
C PHE A 126 7.62 -4.86 1.33
N GLN A 127 6.79 -4.22 0.50
CA GLN A 127 5.36 -4.48 0.48
C GLN A 127 5.07 -5.97 0.26
N ILE A 128 5.82 -6.65 -0.61
CA ILE A 128 5.58 -8.07 -0.92
C ILE A 128 6.32 -9.01 0.05
N ILE A 129 7.60 -8.74 0.36
CA ILE A 129 8.42 -9.65 1.17
C ILE A 129 7.93 -9.78 2.62
N THR A 130 7.04 -8.89 3.06
CA THR A 130 6.36 -8.97 4.37
C THR A 130 5.27 -10.04 4.42
N GLY A 131 5.06 -10.78 3.34
CA GLY A 131 4.28 -12.03 3.33
C GLY A 131 2.82 -11.89 2.90
N ILE A 132 2.41 -10.76 2.32
CA ILE A 132 1.00 -10.56 1.96
C ILE A 132 0.53 -11.59 0.93
N ASN A 133 1.33 -11.82 -0.11
CA ASN A 133 0.99 -12.80 -1.15
C ASN A 133 1.11 -14.23 -0.62
N ALA A 134 2.01 -14.48 0.32
CA ALA A 134 2.07 -15.76 1.01
C ALA A 134 0.75 -16.08 1.75
N ILE A 135 0.18 -15.12 2.47
CA ILE A 135 -1.10 -15.29 3.17
C ILE A 135 -2.28 -15.36 2.20
N VAL A 136 -2.29 -14.54 1.14
CA VAL A 136 -3.40 -14.54 0.16
C VAL A 136 -3.40 -15.82 -0.68
N SER A 137 -2.24 -16.26 -1.14
CA SER A 137 -2.10 -17.43 -2.02
C SER A 137 -2.16 -18.76 -1.26
N PHE A 138 -1.54 -18.83 -0.07
CA PHE A 138 -1.43 -20.06 0.72
C PHE A 138 -2.21 -20.01 2.03
N GLY A 139 -3.09 -19.03 2.22
CA GLY A 139 -3.91 -18.90 3.44
C GLY A 139 -4.76 -20.13 3.71
N GLY A 140 -5.38 -20.71 2.67
CA GLY A 140 -6.13 -21.97 2.79
C GLY A 140 -5.25 -23.10 3.33
N THR A 141 -4.11 -23.35 2.69
CA THR A 141 -3.12 -24.35 3.12
C THR A 141 -2.59 -24.08 4.52
N LEU A 142 -2.36 -22.81 4.87
CA LEU A 142 -1.92 -22.39 6.20
C LEU A 142 -2.98 -22.75 7.26
N PHE A 143 -4.25 -22.42 7.02
CA PHE A 143 -5.33 -22.73 7.96
C PHE A 143 -5.60 -24.23 8.05
N GLU A 144 -5.55 -24.95 6.94
CA GLU A 144 -5.67 -26.42 6.91
C GLU A 144 -4.57 -27.09 7.72
N ALA A 145 -3.32 -26.65 7.55
CA ALA A 145 -2.18 -27.13 8.32
C ALA A 145 -2.27 -26.81 9.83
N LEU A 146 -3.17 -25.90 10.23
CA LEU A 146 -3.50 -25.60 11.62
C LEU A 146 -4.76 -26.32 12.11
N GLY A 147 -5.42 -27.11 11.26
CA GLY A 147 -6.68 -27.79 11.54
C GLY A 147 -7.91 -26.86 11.56
N ILE A 148 -7.82 -25.68 10.93
CA ILE A 148 -8.89 -24.68 10.85
C ILE A 148 -9.58 -24.80 9.49
N HIS A 149 -10.88 -25.10 9.51
CA HIS A 149 -11.65 -25.38 8.30
C HIS A 149 -12.86 -24.45 8.14
N GLY A 150 -13.41 -24.41 6.93
CA GLY A 150 -14.69 -23.77 6.62
C GLY A 150 -14.59 -22.30 6.23
N LEU A 151 -15.73 -21.61 6.31
CA LEU A 151 -15.89 -20.24 5.81
C LEU A 151 -14.94 -19.23 6.49
N THR A 152 -14.57 -19.50 7.74
CA THR A 152 -13.66 -18.65 8.52
C THR A 152 -12.25 -18.62 7.94
N SER A 153 -11.70 -19.74 7.49
CA SER A 153 -10.37 -19.75 6.84
C SER A 153 -10.42 -19.19 5.43
N ALA A 154 -11.54 -19.35 4.73
CA ALA A 154 -11.72 -18.87 3.36
C ALA A 154 -11.93 -17.35 3.26
N LEU A 155 -12.77 -16.75 4.12
CA LEU A 155 -13.21 -15.35 3.94
C LEU A 155 -12.58 -14.36 4.90
N LEU A 156 -12.26 -14.77 6.13
CA LEU A 156 -11.88 -13.83 7.18
C LEU A 156 -10.65 -12.96 6.82
N PRO A 157 -9.54 -13.51 6.27
CA PRO A 157 -8.39 -12.69 5.87
C PRO A 157 -8.76 -11.65 4.81
N SER A 158 -9.51 -12.07 3.79
CA SER A 158 -9.92 -11.23 2.67
C SER A 158 -10.85 -10.10 3.11
N VAL A 159 -11.79 -10.38 4.02
CA VAL A 159 -12.67 -9.38 4.63
C VAL A 159 -11.89 -8.38 5.48
N ALA A 160 -10.95 -8.85 6.31
CA ALA A 160 -10.08 -7.99 7.11
C ALA A 160 -9.31 -7.00 6.22
N PHE A 161 -8.78 -7.49 5.09
CA PHE A 161 -8.07 -6.68 4.13
C PHE A 161 -8.98 -5.63 3.47
N VAL A 162 -10.18 -6.00 3.01
CA VAL A 162 -11.15 -5.03 2.44
C VAL A 162 -11.49 -3.94 3.45
N ILE A 163 -11.88 -4.30 4.68
CA ILE A 163 -12.26 -3.34 5.71
C ILE A 163 -11.10 -2.40 6.03
N GLY A 164 -9.91 -2.97 6.26
CA GLY A 164 -8.70 -2.19 6.50
C GLY A 164 -8.42 -1.20 5.36
N ASN A 165 -8.44 -1.68 4.11
CA ASN A 165 -8.21 -0.86 2.94
C ASN A 165 -9.23 0.27 2.77
N SER A 166 -10.51 0.00 2.98
CA SER A 166 -11.55 1.03 2.90
C SER A 166 -11.35 2.12 3.96
N ILE A 167 -11.09 1.72 5.21
CA ILE A 167 -10.84 2.68 6.30
C ILE A 167 -9.55 3.49 6.02
N GLY A 168 -8.47 2.81 5.64
CA GLY A 168 -7.18 3.45 5.39
C GLY A 168 -7.25 4.44 4.23
N SER A 169 -7.74 3.98 3.07
CA SER A 169 -7.68 4.74 1.83
C SER A 169 -8.71 5.87 1.71
N PHE A 170 -9.90 5.73 2.31
CA PHE A 170 -10.95 6.75 2.22
C PHE A 170 -11.04 7.65 3.45
N VAL A 171 -10.64 7.17 4.63
CA VAL A 171 -10.86 7.89 5.89
C VAL A 171 -9.56 8.37 6.51
N LEU A 172 -8.57 7.49 6.64
CA LEU A 172 -7.38 7.80 7.45
C LEU A 172 -6.25 8.46 6.67
N VAL A 173 -6.07 8.18 5.38
CA VAL A 173 -4.90 8.67 4.61
C VAL A 173 -4.74 10.19 4.63
N ASP A 174 -5.85 10.93 4.55
CA ASP A 174 -5.83 12.38 4.57
C ASP A 174 -5.95 12.97 5.97
N ARG A 175 -6.38 12.18 6.97
CA ARG A 175 -6.47 12.63 8.38
C ARG A 175 -5.17 12.39 9.14
N VAL A 176 -4.62 11.20 9.04
CA VAL A 176 -3.46 10.72 9.82
C VAL A 176 -2.13 10.95 9.07
N GLY A 177 -2.16 10.99 7.74
CA GLY A 177 -0.96 11.13 6.91
C GLY A 177 -0.33 9.77 6.54
N ARG A 178 0.54 9.79 5.52
CA ARG A 178 1.08 8.57 4.92
C ARG A 178 2.13 7.92 5.81
N ARG A 179 3.02 8.73 6.42
CA ARG A 179 4.12 8.25 7.26
C ARG A 179 3.60 7.46 8.45
N SER A 180 2.67 8.05 9.19
CA SER A 180 2.08 7.44 10.38
C SER A 180 1.39 6.11 10.05
N LEU A 181 0.57 6.08 8.99
CA LEU A 181 -0.13 4.86 8.58
C LEU A 181 0.83 3.74 8.22
N LEU A 182 1.87 4.03 7.44
CA LEU A 182 2.87 3.03 7.03
C LEU A 182 3.65 2.50 8.25
N ILE A 183 4.02 3.35 9.21
CA ILE A 183 4.75 2.92 10.41
C ILE A 183 3.86 2.04 11.30
N PHE A 184 2.67 2.52 11.68
CA PHE A 184 1.79 1.77 12.58
C PHE A 184 1.27 0.49 11.93
N GLY A 185 1.01 0.53 10.63
CA GLY A 185 0.61 -0.65 9.87
C GLY A 185 1.69 -1.73 9.82
N MET A 186 2.95 -1.37 9.53
CA MET A 186 4.06 -2.32 9.55
C MET A 186 4.30 -2.88 10.95
N LEU A 187 4.15 -2.05 11.99
CA LEU A 187 4.26 -2.50 13.37
C LEU A 187 3.15 -3.49 13.73
N GLY A 188 1.90 -3.21 13.35
CA GLY A 188 0.76 -4.11 13.53
C GLY A 188 0.96 -5.45 12.82
N MET A 189 1.47 -5.42 11.59
CA MET A 189 1.83 -6.63 10.84
C MET A 189 2.93 -7.44 11.54
N ALA A 190 4.01 -6.78 11.98
CA ALA A 190 5.12 -7.43 12.65
C ALA A 190 4.69 -8.09 13.98
N VAL A 191 4.01 -7.34 14.85
CA VAL A 191 3.59 -7.83 16.17
C VAL A 191 2.60 -8.99 16.03
N SER A 192 1.59 -8.84 15.17
CA SER A 192 0.58 -9.89 15.01
C SER A 192 1.16 -11.20 14.46
N MET A 193 2.00 -11.14 13.43
CA MET A 193 2.65 -12.32 12.86
C MET A 193 3.63 -12.98 13.83
N LEU A 194 4.43 -12.19 14.57
CA LEU A 194 5.34 -12.73 15.57
C LEU A 194 4.59 -13.41 16.71
N LEU A 195 3.55 -12.77 17.25
CA LEU A 195 2.72 -13.36 18.31
C LEU A 195 1.98 -14.60 17.82
N GLY A 196 1.38 -14.54 16.63
CA GLY A 196 0.69 -15.67 16.01
C GLY A 196 1.62 -16.87 15.83
N GLY A 197 2.79 -16.65 15.23
CA GLY A 197 3.80 -17.69 15.04
C GLY A 197 4.35 -18.27 16.35
N SER A 198 4.57 -17.43 17.36
CA SER A 198 4.98 -17.89 18.70
C SER A 198 3.91 -18.75 19.36
N VAL A 199 2.63 -18.38 19.26
CA VAL A 199 1.52 -19.19 19.77
C VAL A 199 1.46 -20.54 19.07
N VAL A 200 1.60 -20.56 17.74
CA VAL A 200 1.64 -21.83 16.99
C VAL A 200 2.77 -22.73 17.50
N LEU A 201 4.01 -22.22 17.56
CA LEU A 201 5.15 -23.04 17.99
C LEU A 201 5.07 -23.50 19.45
N ALA A 202 4.45 -22.71 20.32
CA ALA A 202 4.33 -23.03 21.74
C ALA A 202 3.19 -24.02 22.05
N THR A 203 2.18 -24.11 21.18
CA THR A 203 0.94 -24.86 21.45
C THR A 203 0.62 -25.92 20.42
N ARG A 204 1.42 -26.06 19.35
CA ARG A 204 1.23 -27.12 18.35
C ARG A 204 1.34 -28.49 19.00
N GLU A 205 0.33 -29.30 18.78
CA GLU A 205 0.32 -30.71 19.11
C GLU A 205 0.35 -31.51 17.80
N LEU A 206 1.03 -32.65 17.80
CA LEU A 206 0.99 -33.58 16.69
C LEU A 206 -0.16 -34.56 16.95
N ASP A 207 -1.12 -34.63 16.03
CA ASP A 207 -2.16 -35.64 16.11
C ASP A 207 -1.64 -37.03 15.74
N ALA A 208 -2.48 -38.06 15.94
CA ALA A 208 -2.13 -39.45 15.65
C ALA A 208 -1.80 -39.73 14.17
N SER A 209 -2.15 -38.82 13.26
CA SER A 209 -1.80 -38.85 11.83
C SER A 209 -0.54 -38.04 11.49
N GLY A 210 0.12 -37.43 12.49
CA GLY A 210 1.29 -36.58 12.30
C GLY A 210 0.98 -35.17 11.76
N THR A 211 -0.29 -34.75 11.83
CA THR A 211 -0.73 -33.42 11.40
C THR A 211 -0.66 -32.46 12.59
N GLU A 212 -0.13 -31.25 12.38
CA GLU A 212 -0.15 -30.22 13.42
C GLU A 212 -1.58 -29.78 13.68
N ARG A 213 -2.02 -29.87 14.95
CA ARG A 213 -3.30 -29.35 15.40
C ARG A 213 -3.08 -28.38 16.54
N LEU A 214 -3.84 -27.29 16.50
CA LEU A 214 -3.87 -26.32 17.59
C LEU A 214 -5.02 -26.65 18.54
N PRO A 215 -4.82 -26.49 19.86
CA PRO A 215 -5.93 -26.36 20.80
C PRO A 215 -6.88 -25.25 20.35
N ALA A 216 -8.18 -25.43 20.50
CA ALA A 216 -9.19 -24.49 19.99
C ALA A 216 -8.94 -23.03 20.42
N ALA A 217 -8.51 -22.80 21.66
CA ALA A 217 -8.16 -21.47 22.17
C ALA A 217 -6.96 -20.86 21.44
N ALA A 218 -5.92 -21.64 21.15
CA ALA A 218 -4.75 -21.19 20.40
C ALA A 218 -5.11 -20.91 18.93
N GLY A 219 -5.96 -21.74 18.33
CA GLY A 219 -6.51 -21.51 16.99
C GLY A 219 -7.22 -20.16 16.87
N ILE A 220 -8.08 -19.81 17.83
CA ILE A 220 -8.78 -18.50 17.85
C ILE A 220 -7.77 -17.34 17.91
N VAL A 221 -6.73 -17.46 18.74
CA VAL A 221 -5.69 -16.41 18.85
C VAL A 221 -4.95 -16.26 17.51
N VAL A 222 -4.56 -17.35 16.87
CA VAL A 222 -3.84 -17.30 15.58
C VAL A 222 -4.71 -16.70 14.48
N ILE A 223 -6.00 -17.07 14.43
CA ILE A 223 -6.97 -16.47 13.51
C ILE A 223 -7.07 -14.95 13.75
N ALA A 224 -7.19 -14.52 15.01
CA ALA A 224 -7.25 -13.11 15.36
C ALA A 224 -5.95 -12.37 14.96
N MET A 225 -4.78 -12.99 15.13
CA MET A 225 -3.50 -12.40 14.70
C MET A 225 -3.41 -12.27 13.17
N ILE A 226 -3.83 -13.28 12.41
CA ILE A 226 -3.88 -13.19 10.94
C ILE A 226 -4.88 -12.11 10.49
N PHE A 227 -6.02 -11.97 11.18
CA PHE A 227 -6.96 -10.88 10.94
C PHE A 227 -6.30 -9.51 11.16
N VAL A 228 -5.62 -9.33 12.30
CA VAL A 228 -4.92 -8.07 12.63
C VAL A 228 -3.83 -7.78 11.60
N TYR A 229 -3.09 -8.79 11.14
CA TYR A 229 -2.12 -8.63 10.06
C TYR A 229 -2.77 -8.11 8.77
N MET A 230 -3.82 -8.79 8.28
CA MET A 230 -4.50 -8.43 7.04
C MET A 230 -5.17 -7.05 7.12
N PHE A 231 -5.78 -6.74 8.26
CA PHE A 231 -6.35 -5.43 8.53
C PHE A 231 -5.27 -4.35 8.57
N SER A 232 -4.15 -4.60 9.26
CA SER A 232 -3.01 -3.66 9.35
C SER A 232 -2.39 -3.41 7.99
N PHE A 233 -2.20 -4.45 7.17
CA PHE A 233 -1.75 -4.30 5.79
C PHE A 233 -2.74 -3.46 4.98
N GLY A 234 -4.03 -3.77 5.05
CA GLY A 234 -5.09 -3.04 4.36
C GLY A 234 -5.12 -1.56 4.69
N VAL A 235 -5.10 -1.20 5.97
CA VAL A 235 -5.19 0.20 6.42
C VAL A 235 -3.93 1.02 6.10
N SER A 236 -2.85 0.37 5.68
CA SER A 236 -1.55 1.01 5.47
C SER A 236 -0.91 0.61 4.13
N TRP A 237 -0.08 -0.43 4.11
CA TRP A 237 0.81 -0.80 3.02
C TRP A 237 0.09 -1.25 1.75
N GLY A 238 -1.14 -1.76 1.87
CA GLY A 238 -1.95 -2.23 0.73
C GLY A 238 -2.12 -1.15 -0.33
N PHE A 239 -2.77 -0.03 -0.01
CA PHE A 239 -2.85 1.13 -0.91
C PHE A 239 -1.69 2.11 -0.73
N GLY A 240 -1.15 2.20 0.50
CA GLY A 240 -0.22 3.25 0.91
C GLY A 240 1.10 3.17 0.17
N ALA A 241 1.63 1.97 -0.12
CA ALA A 241 2.87 1.85 -0.88
C ALA A 241 2.71 2.37 -2.32
N TRP A 242 1.60 2.05 -2.98
CA TRP A 242 1.28 2.53 -4.34
C TRP A 242 1.05 4.04 -4.38
N LEU A 243 0.31 4.56 -3.41
CA LEU A 243 0.09 5.99 -3.27
C LEU A 243 1.43 6.71 -3.06
N TYR A 244 2.25 6.22 -2.13
CA TYR A 244 3.50 6.86 -1.75
C TYR A 244 4.48 6.92 -2.92
N ILE A 245 4.67 5.82 -3.66
CA ILE A 245 5.56 5.84 -4.83
C ILE A 245 5.04 6.78 -5.93
N SER A 246 3.73 7.01 -6.04
CA SER A 246 3.20 7.96 -7.04
C SER A 246 3.47 9.42 -6.65
N GLU A 247 3.53 9.71 -5.35
CA GLU A 247 3.75 11.06 -4.80
C GLU A 247 5.24 11.45 -4.81
N ILE A 248 6.15 10.53 -4.45
CA ILE A 248 7.59 10.84 -4.33
C ILE A 248 8.33 10.90 -5.67
N MET A 249 7.76 10.34 -6.73
CA MET A 249 8.45 10.21 -8.02
C MET A 249 8.41 11.54 -8.79
N PRO A 250 9.59 12.09 -9.18
CA PRO A 250 9.65 13.32 -9.96
C PRO A 250 8.95 13.17 -11.30
N LEU A 251 8.20 14.20 -11.72
CA LEU A 251 7.38 14.19 -12.93
C LEU A 251 8.15 13.69 -14.17
N ARG A 252 9.39 14.16 -14.36
CA ARG A 252 10.27 13.82 -15.50
C ARG A 252 10.53 12.31 -15.68
N VAL A 253 10.62 11.57 -14.58
CA VAL A 253 10.97 10.14 -14.57
C VAL A 253 9.80 9.24 -14.16
N ARG A 254 8.68 9.82 -13.72
CA ARG A 254 7.60 9.13 -13.01
C ARG A 254 7.12 7.86 -13.71
N GLY A 255 6.81 7.92 -15.01
CA GLY A 255 6.32 6.75 -15.75
C GLY A 255 7.30 5.57 -15.73
N LYS A 256 8.58 5.83 -16.03
CA LYS A 256 9.63 4.80 -16.03
C LYS A 256 9.95 4.30 -14.63
N ALA A 257 9.99 5.22 -13.67
CA ALA A 257 10.29 4.92 -12.27
C ALA A 257 9.21 4.03 -11.64
N VAL A 258 7.93 4.39 -11.79
CA VAL A 258 6.80 3.58 -11.31
C VAL A 258 6.77 2.23 -12.03
N GLY A 259 7.10 2.17 -13.33
CA GLY A 259 7.26 0.91 -14.06
C GLY A 259 8.33 -0.01 -13.45
N LEU A 260 9.52 0.53 -13.11
CA LEU A 260 10.58 -0.23 -12.43
C LEU A 260 10.12 -0.72 -11.05
N CYS A 261 9.48 0.14 -10.25
CA CYS A 261 8.96 -0.23 -8.93
C CYS A 261 7.93 -1.36 -9.04
N THR A 262 7.05 -1.29 -10.05
CA THR A 262 6.06 -2.34 -10.35
C THR A 262 6.73 -3.64 -10.79
N GLY A 263 7.78 -3.56 -11.61
CA GLY A 263 8.57 -4.72 -12.01
C GLY A 263 9.28 -5.40 -10.84
N VAL A 264 9.77 -4.62 -9.87
CA VAL A 264 10.36 -5.15 -8.62
C VAL A 264 9.31 -5.82 -7.73
N ASN A 265 8.11 -5.23 -7.65
CA ASN A 265 6.99 -5.80 -6.90
C ASN A 265 6.63 -7.21 -7.42
N TRP A 266 6.24 -7.31 -8.68
CA TRP A 266 5.69 -8.55 -9.26
C TRP A 266 6.75 -9.53 -9.73
N GLY A 267 7.95 -9.06 -10.04
CA GLY A 267 9.07 -9.90 -10.44
C GLY A 267 9.74 -10.54 -9.22
N PRO A 268 10.89 -10.00 -8.78
CA PRO A 268 11.69 -10.64 -7.74
C PRO A 268 10.95 -10.77 -6.41
N ALA A 269 10.24 -9.74 -5.95
CA ALA A 269 9.64 -9.79 -4.61
C ALA A 269 8.52 -10.84 -4.53
N ASN A 270 7.62 -10.86 -5.52
CA ASN A 270 6.55 -11.86 -5.57
C ASN A 270 7.08 -13.28 -5.76
N VAL A 271 8.01 -13.48 -6.70
CA VAL A 271 8.63 -14.78 -6.95
C VAL A 271 9.27 -15.32 -5.66
N ILE A 272 10.04 -14.48 -4.94
CA ILE A 272 10.65 -14.91 -3.68
C ILE A 272 9.58 -15.29 -2.66
N SER A 273 8.52 -14.48 -2.49
CA SER A 273 7.45 -14.78 -1.53
C SER A 273 6.73 -16.09 -1.84
N ASP A 274 6.42 -16.34 -3.10
CA ASP A 274 5.70 -17.53 -3.57
C ASP A 274 6.52 -18.83 -3.44
N PHE A 275 7.86 -18.76 -3.55
CA PHE A 275 8.73 -19.92 -3.31
C PHE A 275 9.03 -20.15 -1.83
N VAL A 276 9.20 -19.08 -1.05
CA VAL A 276 9.57 -19.19 0.36
C VAL A 276 8.41 -19.67 1.21
N ALA A 277 7.17 -19.25 0.94
CA ALA A 277 6.03 -19.56 1.80
C ALA A 277 5.71 -21.06 1.88
N PRO A 278 5.54 -21.80 0.76
CA PRO A 278 5.29 -23.24 0.82
C PRO A 278 6.46 -24.01 1.47
N ALA A 279 7.69 -23.58 1.20
CA ALA A 279 8.88 -24.19 1.78
C ALA A 279 8.94 -24.03 3.31
N LEU A 280 8.48 -22.90 3.85
CA LEU A 280 8.38 -22.68 5.29
C LEU A 280 7.26 -23.51 5.92
N ILE A 281 6.09 -23.58 5.28
CA ILE A 281 4.96 -24.40 5.74
C ILE A 281 5.35 -25.88 5.80
N ALA A 282 6.05 -26.38 4.78
CA ALA A 282 6.51 -27.78 4.72
C ALA A 282 7.73 -28.06 5.62
N GLY A 283 8.37 -27.02 6.15
CA GLY A 283 9.55 -27.12 6.98
C GLY A 283 9.25 -27.58 8.42
N PRO A 284 10.29 -27.83 9.23
CA PRO A 284 10.14 -28.34 10.60
C PRO A 284 9.45 -27.36 11.58
N ALA A 285 9.45 -26.08 11.26
CA ALA A 285 8.75 -25.05 12.02
C ALA A 285 7.29 -24.86 11.56
N GLY A 286 6.89 -25.49 10.45
CA GLY A 286 5.52 -25.51 9.97
C GLY A 286 4.91 -24.12 9.70
N PRO A 287 3.57 -24.02 9.77
CA PRO A 287 2.82 -22.77 9.77
C PRO A 287 3.37 -21.70 10.73
N GLY A 288 3.79 -22.09 11.93
CA GLY A 288 4.34 -21.17 12.92
C GLY A 288 5.64 -20.51 12.45
N GLY A 289 6.51 -21.29 11.80
CA GLY A 289 7.75 -20.82 11.20
C GLY A 289 7.50 -19.80 10.08
N MET A 290 6.50 -20.04 9.24
CA MET A 290 6.09 -19.08 8.21
C MET A 290 5.67 -17.74 8.82
N LEU A 291 4.80 -17.75 9.83
CA LEU A 291 4.33 -16.53 10.50
C LEU A 291 5.50 -15.79 11.17
N LEU A 292 6.39 -16.49 11.86
CA LEU A 292 7.56 -15.87 12.47
C LEU A 292 8.52 -15.26 11.45
N PHE A 293 8.75 -15.94 10.33
CA PHE A 293 9.63 -15.46 9.28
C PHE A 293 9.14 -14.14 8.68
N PHE A 294 7.87 -14.09 8.25
CA PHE A 294 7.28 -12.88 7.69
C PHE A 294 7.05 -11.79 8.74
N GLY A 295 6.78 -12.15 10.00
CA GLY A 295 6.73 -11.23 11.13
C GLY A 295 8.09 -10.59 11.42
N ALA A 296 9.17 -11.36 11.37
CA ALA A 296 10.53 -10.86 11.54
C ALA A 296 10.93 -9.94 10.38
N LEU A 297 10.62 -10.30 9.13
CA LEU A 297 10.84 -9.41 7.99
C LEU A 297 10.05 -8.10 8.14
N SER A 298 8.78 -8.17 8.58
CA SER A 298 7.98 -6.99 8.86
C SER A 298 8.62 -6.12 9.95
N ALA A 299 9.11 -6.73 11.03
CA ALA A 299 9.82 -6.01 12.09
C ALA A 299 11.10 -5.31 11.57
N LEU A 300 11.84 -5.95 10.66
CA LEU A 300 13.03 -5.37 10.01
C LEU A 300 12.68 -4.20 9.07
N VAL A 301 11.47 -4.19 8.51
CA VAL A 301 10.99 -3.09 7.66
C VAL A 301 10.51 -1.89 8.50
N VAL A 302 10.15 -2.06 9.77
CA VAL A 302 9.74 -0.93 10.64
C VAL A 302 10.80 0.18 10.69
N PRO A 303 12.09 -0.10 10.99
CA PRO A 303 13.14 0.92 10.94
C PRO A 303 13.24 1.61 9.57
N PHE A 304 13.26 0.83 8.47
CA PHE A 304 13.26 1.41 7.13
C PHE A 304 12.11 2.40 6.93
N THR A 305 10.92 2.02 7.37
CA THR A 305 9.72 2.85 7.27
C THR A 305 9.86 4.15 8.07
N VAL A 306 10.35 4.09 9.31
CA VAL A 306 10.56 5.28 10.15
C VAL A 306 11.59 6.23 9.54
N LEU A 307 12.67 5.69 8.99
CA LEU A 307 13.83 6.44 8.51
C LEU A 307 13.64 7.00 7.09
N CYS A 308 12.95 6.28 6.22
CA CYS A 308 12.90 6.58 4.78
C CYS A 308 11.56 7.12 4.27
N THR A 309 10.59 7.36 5.16
CA THR A 309 9.23 7.80 4.80
C THR A 309 8.93 9.21 5.34
N PRO A 310 9.38 10.31 4.72
CA PRO A 310 8.91 11.64 5.07
C PRO A 310 7.40 11.77 4.82
N GLU A 311 6.74 12.64 5.58
CA GLU A 311 5.32 12.92 5.38
C GLU A 311 5.10 13.74 4.10
N THR A 312 4.16 13.27 3.27
CA THR A 312 3.76 13.86 1.98
C THR A 312 2.37 14.48 2.03
N LYS A 313 1.57 14.22 3.08
CA LYS A 313 0.24 14.79 3.26
C LYS A 313 0.27 16.32 3.16
N GLY A 314 -0.61 16.85 2.31
CA GLY A 314 -0.83 18.29 2.16
C GLY A 314 0.29 19.05 1.46
N LYS A 315 1.28 18.35 0.91
CA LYS A 315 2.40 18.96 0.17
C LYS A 315 2.20 18.88 -1.33
N THR A 316 2.64 19.90 -2.06
CA THR A 316 2.68 19.87 -3.51
C THR A 316 3.84 19.00 -4.01
N LEU A 317 3.79 18.57 -5.27
CA LEU A 317 4.89 17.80 -5.88
C LEU A 317 6.22 18.58 -5.88
N GLU A 318 6.14 19.91 -5.95
CA GLU A 318 7.28 20.83 -5.92
C GLU A 318 7.91 20.91 -4.53
N GLU A 319 7.10 20.76 -3.47
CA GLU A 319 7.59 20.66 -2.09
C GLU A 319 8.16 19.27 -1.77
N ILE A 320 7.64 18.22 -2.42
CA ILE A 320 8.10 16.84 -2.23
C ILE A 320 9.44 16.58 -2.93
N THR A 321 9.61 17.09 -4.15
CA THR A 321 10.78 16.84 -4.99
C THR A 321 12.12 17.15 -4.28
N PRO A 322 12.30 18.31 -3.59
CA PRO A 322 13.50 18.64 -2.83
C PRO A 322 13.73 17.72 -1.63
N MET A 323 12.67 17.20 -1.00
CA MET A 323 12.80 16.32 0.15
C MET A 323 13.61 15.07 -0.17
N PHE A 324 13.63 14.62 -1.42
CA PHE A 324 14.30 13.39 -1.85
C PHE A 324 15.58 13.65 -2.67
N ARG A 325 16.11 14.88 -2.68
CA ARG A 325 17.35 15.23 -3.38
C ARG A 325 18.59 14.73 -2.62
N PHE A 326 18.88 13.44 -2.71
CA PHE A 326 20.13 12.88 -2.19
C PHE A 326 21.02 12.47 -3.35
N ALA A 327 22.12 13.18 -3.55
CA ALA A 327 23.15 12.80 -4.52
C ALA A 327 24.28 12.00 -3.88
N SER A 328 24.42 12.08 -2.55
CA SER A 328 25.49 11.43 -1.78
C SER A 328 24.96 10.69 -0.54
N CYS A 329 25.79 9.81 0.03
CA CYS A 329 25.53 9.16 1.32
C CYS A 329 25.31 10.19 2.44
N HIS A 330 26.05 11.30 2.43
CA HIS A 330 25.89 12.37 3.41
C HIS A 330 24.49 13.02 3.34
N ASP A 331 23.97 13.24 2.14
CA ASP A 331 22.63 13.81 1.96
C ASP A 331 21.54 12.84 2.42
N PHE A 332 21.73 11.54 2.18
CA PHE A 332 20.85 10.49 2.71
C PHE A 332 20.86 10.46 4.24
N VAL A 333 22.03 10.58 4.88
CA VAL A 333 22.13 10.66 6.36
C VAL A 333 21.43 11.91 6.90
N ARG A 334 21.57 13.07 6.24
CA ARG A 334 20.83 14.28 6.63
C ARG A 334 19.33 14.07 6.56
N PHE A 335 18.84 13.41 5.51
CA PHE A 335 17.43 13.07 5.37
C PHE A 335 16.92 12.16 6.46
N VAL A 336 17.64 11.08 6.75
CA VAL A 336 17.30 10.15 7.83
C VAL A 336 17.23 10.90 9.17
N ARG A 337 18.21 11.76 9.46
CA ARG A 337 18.21 12.60 10.68
C ARG A 337 17.05 13.60 10.72
N GLY A 338 16.71 14.21 9.59
CA GLY A 338 15.56 15.12 9.47
C GLY A 338 14.25 14.39 9.78
N ASN A 339 14.08 13.17 9.24
CA ASN A 339 12.90 12.34 9.48
C ASN A 339 12.79 11.90 10.95
N LEU A 340 13.90 11.57 11.61
CA LEU A 340 13.91 11.23 13.03
C LEU A 340 13.45 12.41 13.90
N ARG A 341 13.99 13.62 13.67
CA ARG A 341 13.59 14.84 14.40
C ARG A 341 12.12 15.18 14.19
N ALA A 342 11.62 15.03 12.97
CA ALA A 342 10.19 15.20 12.69
C ALA A 342 9.32 14.16 13.41
N GLY A 343 9.82 12.93 13.58
CA GLY A 343 9.17 11.88 14.36
C GLY A 343 9.15 12.15 15.87
N GLU A 344 10.21 12.73 16.43
CA GLU A 344 10.28 13.11 17.85
C GLU A 344 9.22 14.17 18.23
N GLY A 345 8.95 15.13 17.33
CA GLY A 345 7.88 16.11 17.51
C GLY A 345 6.46 15.50 17.53
N MET A 346 6.24 14.43 16.75
CA MET A 346 5.00 13.64 16.81
C MET A 346 4.88 12.84 18.11
N GLY A 347 5.98 12.26 18.61
CA GLY A 347 6.01 11.54 19.88
C GLY A 347 5.69 12.43 21.08
N ALA A 348 6.20 13.66 21.07
CA ALA A 348 5.89 14.67 22.10
C ALA A 348 4.43 15.13 22.04
N ALA A 349 3.85 15.28 20.85
CA ALA A 349 2.43 15.64 20.68
C ALA A 349 1.47 14.50 21.10
N ALA A 350 1.82 13.24 20.80
CA ALA A 350 1.06 12.07 21.26
C ALA A 350 1.18 11.86 22.78
N GLY A 351 2.35 12.12 23.37
CA GLY A 351 2.55 12.10 24.82
C GLY A 351 1.75 13.17 25.56
N ASN A 352 1.62 14.37 24.99
CA ASN A 352 0.75 15.42 25.54
C ASN A 352 -0.75 15.13 25.37
N ALA A 353 -1.16 14.39 24.33
CA ALA A 353 -2.55 13.97 24.16
C ALA A 353 -2.98 12.86 25.15
N ALA A 354 -2.03 12.07 25.66
CA ALA A 354 -2.26 11.06 26.70
C ALA A 354 -2.24 11.65 28.13
N GLY A 355 -1.75 12.88 28.30
CA GLY A 355 -1.74 13.62 29.56
C GLY A 355 -2.85 14.67 29.64
N VAL A 356 -4.12 14.26 29.60
CA VAL A 356 -5.23 15.16 29.91
C VAL A 356 -5.36 15.28 31.43
N THR A 357 -4.57 16.17 32.03
CA THR A 357 -4.87 16.75 33.34
C THR A 357 -5.73 17.99 33.13
N ILE A 358 -6.93 17.97 33.70
CA ILE A 358 -7.89 19.06 33.74
C ILE A 358 -7.25 20.29 34.40
N GLY A 359 -7.14 21.40 33.67
CA GLY A 359 -6.58 22.65 34.19
C GLY A 359 -7.10 23.88 33.44
N LYS A 360 -8.06 24.54 34.07
CA LYS A 360 -8.67 25.87 33.87
C LYS A 360 -8.17 26.80 32.75
N SER A 361 -9.16 27.46 32.15
CA SER A 361 -9.09 28.65 31.30
C SER A 361 -8.10 29.71 31.80
N ASP A 362 -7.33 30.28 30.88
CA ASP A 362 -7.13 31.73 30.87
C ASP A 362 -6.76 32.25 29.47
N SER A 363 -7.26 33.45 29.23
CA SER A 363 -7.17 34.25 28.01
C SER A 363 -5.75 34.74 27.70
N GLY A 364 -5.32 34.63 26.44
CA GLY A 364 -4.14 35.36 25.94
C GLY A 364 -3.85 35.05 24.47
N LYS A 365 -4.07 36.04 23.59
CA LYS A 365 -3.57 36.02 22.20
C LYS A 365 -2.04 36.03 22.18
N PRO A 366 -1.40 35.48 21.14
CA PRO A 366 -0.18 36.11 20.64
C PRO A 366 -0.17 36.35 19.12
N GLU A 367 0.64 37.34 18.77
CA GLU A 367 0.80 38.04 17.51
C GLU A 367 1.46 37.22 16.40
N VAL A 368 1.15 37.61 15.16
CA VAL A 368 1.72 37.08 13.92
C VAL A 368 3.04 37.81 13.64
N GLY A 369 4.16 37.11 13.78
CA GLY A 369 5.48 37.58 13.32
C GLY A 369 5.81 37.00 11.96
N ALA A 370 5.89 37.86 10.95
CA ALA A 370 6.37 37.53 9.61
C ALA A 370 7.89 37.28 9.63
N ALA A 371 8.34 36.20 8.99
CA ALA A 371 9.76 35.94 8.74
C ALA A 371 10.00 35.86 7.23
N GLU A 372 10.81 36.79 6.75
CA GLU A 372 11.24 37.00 5.38
C GLU A 372 12.10 35.84 4.83
N VAL A 373 11.93 35.57 3.55
CA VAL A 373 12.71 34.61 2.74
C VAL A 373 13.95 35.32 2.18
N PRO A 374 15.18 34.83 2.37
CA PRO A 374 16.34 35.38 1.68
C PRO A 374 16.51 34.76 0.28
N PRO A 375 17.04 35.51 -0.70
CA PRO A 375 17.11 35.10 -2.10
C PRO A 375 18.27 34.12 -2.36
N VAL A 376 18.04 33.18 -3.28
CA VAL A 376 19.03 32.22 -3.76
C VAL A 376 19.61 32.74 -5.08
N CYS A 377 20.95 32.89 -5.12
CA CYS A 377 21.75 33.00 -6.35
C CYS A 377 22.05 31.62 -6.93
#